data_AF-A0A1B3MZD5-F1
#
_entry.id   AF-A0A1B3MZD5-F1
#
_cell.length_a   1.000
_cell.length_b   1.000
_cell.length_c   1.000
_cell.angle_alpha   90.00
_cell.angle_beta   90.00
_cell.angle_gamma   90.00
#
_symmetry.space_group_name_H-M   'P 1'
#
loop_
_entity.id
_entity.type
_entity.pdbx_description
1 polymer ?
#
loop_
_entity_poly.entity_id
_entity_poly.type
_entity_poly.pdbx_seq_one_letter_code
_entity_poly.pdbx_strand_id
1 'polypeptide(L)'
;MPKLSERERLAELEARQRRAAQEVETARRALRGKYADIVRDLPVEAMSERIFKDLLTEAIRIGGEASFAALQAMPPASERKPTSSKSTAKGVPAASTV
;
A
#
# COMPACT_ATOMS: atom_id res chain seq x y z
N MET A 1 1.41 -51.87 20.77
CA MET A 1 1.39 -50.69 19.89
C MET A 1 2.54 -50.82 18.90
N PRO A 2 2.28 -51.10 17.61
CA PRO A 2 3.34 -51.19 16.61
C PRO A 2 4.01 -49.83 16.50
N LYS A 3 5.33 -49.76 16.68
CA LYS A 3 6.10 -48.54 16.50
C LYS A 3 6.18 -48.30 14.99
N LEU A 4 5.49 -47.28 14.48
CA LEU A 4 5.67 -46.78 13.11
C LEU A 4 7.17 -46.70 12.81
N SER A 5 7.57 -47.25 11.66
CA SER A 5 8.94 -47.13 11.18
C SER A 5 9.30 -45.66 10.98
N GLU A 6 10.58 -45.32 11.06
CA GLU A 6 11.04 -43.93 10.89
C GLU A 6 10.60 -43.34 9.55
N ARG A 7 10.53 -44.17 8.51
CA ARG A 7 10.05 -43.79 7.17
C ARG A 7 8.57 -43.40 7.17
N GLU A 8 7.73 -44.16 7.86
CA GLU A 8 6.30 -43.86 7.94
C GLU A 8 6.05 -42.60 8.77
N ARG A 9 6.81 -42.40 9.86
CA ARG A 9 6.75 -41.16 10.66
C ARG A 9 7.18 -39.94 9.83
N LEU A 10 8.23 -40.07 9.03
CA LEU A 10 8.68 -39.00 8.14
C LEU A 10 7.59 -38.65 7.11
N ALA A 11 6.98 -39.65 6.48
CA ALA A 11 5.90 -39.44 5.51
C ALA A 11 4.68 -38.73 6.14
N GLU A 12 4.33 -39.07 7.38
CA GLU A 12 3.26 -38.40 8.12
C GLU A 12 3.59 -36.93 8.40
N LEU A 13 4.82 -36.64 8.82
CA LEU A 13 5.29 -35.27 9.06
C LEU A 13 5.27 -34.44 7.78
N GLU A 14 5.72 -34.99 6.65
CA GLU A 14 5.66 -34.32 5.35
C GLU A 14 4.21 -34.05 4.90
N ALA A 15 3.31 -35.03 5.09
CA ALA A 15 1.90 -34.85 4.78
C ALA A 15 1.29 -33.73 5.65
N ARG A 16 1.63 -33.68 6.94
CA ARG A 16 1.19 -32.63 7.86
C ARG A 16 1.76 -31.27 7.49
N GLN A 17 3.04 -31.20 7.10
CA GLN A 17 3.67 -29.96 6.63
C GLN A 17 2.96 -29.41 5.39
N ARG A 18 2.64 -30.27 4.41
CA ARG A 18 1.91 -29.87 3.20
C ARG A 18 0.51 -29.35 3.53
N ARG A 19 -0.22 -30.03 4.42
CA ARG A 19 -1.54 -29.57 4.89
C ARG A 19 -1.46 -28.21 5.58
N ALA A 20 -0.52 -28.04 6.50
CA ALA A 20 -0.31 -26.76 7.19
C ALA A 20 0.02 -25.63 6.20
N ALA A 21 0.84 -25.88 5.19
CA ALA A 21 1.14 -24.89 4.15
C ALA A 21 -0.12 -24.48 3.35
N GLN A 22 -0.99 -25.44 3.01
CA GLN A 22 -2.27 -25.16 2.34
C GLN A 22 -3.23 -24.36 3.22
N GLU A 23 -3.30 -24.68 4.52
CA GLU A 23 -4.11 -23.94 5.48
C GLU A 23 -3.64 -22.49 5.63
N VAL A 24 -2.32 -22.28 5.68
CA VAL A 24 -1.71 -20.93 5.72
C VAL A 24 -2.09 -20.13 4.48
N GLU A 25 -1.98 -20.70 3.28
CA GLU A 25 -2.37 -20.01 2.05
C GLU A 25 -3.87 -19.72 1.99
N THR A 26 -4.71 -20.64 2.46
CA THR A 26 -6.16 -20.44 2.58
C THR A 26 -6.47 -19.28 3.52
N ALA A 27 -5.86 -19.24 4.70
CA ALA A 27 -6.03 -18.15 5.66
C ALA A 27 -5.54 -16.80 5.11
N ARG A 28 -4.39 -16.79 4.41
CA ARG A 28 -3.87 -15.59 3.73
C ARG A 28 -4.84 -15.07 2.69
N ARG A 29 -5.41 -15.94 1.85
CA ARG A 29 -6.42 -15.56 0.85
C ARG A 29 -7.68 -15.02 1.49
N ALA A 30 -8.18 -15.66 2.55
CA ALA A 30 -9.36 -15.20 3.28
C ALA A 30 -9.13 -13.80 3.88
N LEU A 31 -7.97 -13.55 4.48
CA LEU A 31 -7.62 -12.24 5.02
C LEU A 31 -7.54 -11.16 3.93
N ARG A 32 -6.89 -11.47 2.81
CA ARG A 32 -6.84 -10.56 1.65
C ARG A 32 -8.23 -10.26 1.10
N GLY A 33 -9.11 -11.25 1.05
CA GLY A 33 -10.51 -11.08 0.63
C GLY A 33 -11.24 -10.06 1.50
N LYS A 34 -11.16 -10.21 2.83
CA LYS A 34 -11.77 -9.26 3.78
C LYS A 34 -11.27 -7.82 3.57
N TYR A 35 -9.98 -7.63 3.32
CA TYR A 35 -9.43 -6.29 3.07
C TYR A 35 -9.78 -5.76 1.68
N ALA A 36 -9.90 -6.62 0.67
CA ALA A 36 -10.37 -6.22 -0.65
C ALA A 36 -11.81 -5.71 -0.60
N ASP A 37 -12.67 -6.31 0.23
CA ASP A 37 -14.04 -5.82 0.42
C ASP A 37 -14.07 -4.40 0.99
N ILE A 38 -13.18 -4.05 1.94
CA ILE A 38 -13.04 -2.67 2.45
C ILE A 38 -12.68 -1.71 1.30
N VAL A 39 -11.73 -2.10 0.44
CA VAL A 39 -11.27 -1.26 -0.67
C VAL A 39 -12.39 -0.98 -1.68
N ARG A 40 -13.33 -1.91 -1.87
CA ARG A 40 -14.47 -1.74 -2.80
C ARG A 40 -15.39 -0.59 -2.41
N ASP A 41 -15.45 -0.25 -1.12
CA ASP A 41 -16.31 0.81 -0.60
C ASP A 41 -15.59 2.17 -0.50
N LEU A 42 -14.29 2.23 -0.83
CA LEU A 42 -13.52 3.47 -0.77
C LEU A 42 -13.68 4.32 -2.04
N PRO A 43 -13.91 5.64 -1.90
CA PRO A 43 -13.95 6.55 -3.04
C PRO A 43 -12.52 6.82 -3.57
N VAL A 44 -12.10 6.02 -4.54
CA VAL A 44 -10.76 6.09 -5.14
C VAL A 44 -10.71 6.93 -6.43
N GLU A 45 -11.83 7.48 -6.88
CA GLU A 45 -11.99 8.15 -8.18
C GLU A 45 -11.11 9.39 -8.35
N ALA A 46 -10.71 10.01 -7.25
CA ALA A 46 -9.82 11.18 -7.25
C ALA A 46 -8.33 10.82 -7.46
N MET A 47 -7.99 9.54 -7.57
CA MET A 47 -6.61 9.06 -7.69
C MET A 47 -6.47 8.05 -8.83
N SER A 48 -5.33 8.06 -9.52
CA SER A 48 -5.07 7.07 -10.56
C SER A 48 -4.72 5.71 -9.96
N GLU A 49 -5.03 4.64 -10.69
CA GLU A 49 -4.73 3.26 -10.29
C GLU A 49 -3.25 3.06 -9.92
N ARG A 50 -2.34 3.69 -10.66
CA ARG A 50 -0.91 3.65 -10.39
C ARG A 50 -0.58 4.21 -9.01
N ILE A 51 -1.07 5.43 -8.71
CA ILE A 51 -0.78 6.07 -7.41
C ILE A 51 -1.43 5.30 -6.27
N PHE A 52 -2.63 4.76 -6.46
CA PHE A 52 -3.27 3.90 -5.47
C PHE A 52 -2.40 2.68 -5.12
N LYS A 53 -1.92 1.97 -6.14
CA LYS A 53 -1.05 0.81 -5.96
C LYS A 53 0.29 1.17 -5.32
N ASP A 54 0.92 2.26 -5.77
CA ASP A 54 2.21 2.71 -5.27
C ASP A 54 2.09 3.13 -3.79
N LEU A 55 1.04 3.86 -3.42
CA LEU A 55 0.74 4.26 -2.04
C LEU A 55 0.58 3.04 -1.11
N LEU A 56 -0.25 2.07 -1.52
CA LEU A 56 -0.44 0.85 -0.73
C LEU A 56 0.85 0.03 -0.61
N THR A 57 1.62 -0.08 -1.69
CA THR A 57 2.90 -0.80 -1.69
C THR A 57 3.88 -0.18 -0.71
N GLU A 58 3.99 1.14 -0.72
CA GLU A 58 4.90 1.87 0.16
C GLU A 58 4.44 1.82 1.63
N ALA A 59 3.13 1.94 1.87
CA ALA A 59 2.57 1.81 3.21
C ALA A 59 2.80 0.40 3.80
N ILE A 60 2.67 -0.65 2.98
CA ILE A 60 2.98 -2.03 3.39
C ILE A 60 4.48 -2.21 3.65
N ARG A 61 5.33 -1.62 2.81
CA ARG A 61 6.80 -1.71 2.93
C ARG A 61 7.32 -1.12 4.24
N ILE A 62 6.81 0.04 4.64
CA ILE A 62 7.23 0.76 5.85
C ILE A 62 6.49 0.23 7.09
N GLY A 63 5.29 -0.32 6.91
CA GLY A 63 4.44 -0.85 7.97
C GLY A 63 3.23 0.06 8.23
N GLY A 64 2.03 -0.53 8.28
CA GLY A 64 0.76 0.20 8.29
C GLY A 64 0.65 1.24 9.42
N GLU A 65 1.08 0.92 10.64
CA GLU A 65 1.02 1.85 11.77
C GLU A 65 1.96 3.06 11.60
N ALA A 66 3.20 2.81 11.16
CA ALA A 66 4.17 3.87 10.92
C ALA A 66 3.73 4.79 9.78
N SER A 67 3.21 4.22 8.68
CA SER A 67 2.66 4.99 7.57
C SER A 67 1.43 5.79 7.98
N PHE A 68 0.54 5.21 8.77
CA PHE A 68 -0.64 5.90 9.27
C PHE A 68 -0.30 7.08 10.20
N ALA A 69 0.65 6.88 11.12
CA ALA A 69 1.15 7.95 11.98
C ALA A 69 1.77 9.10 11.17
N ALA A 70 2.55 8.77 10.13
CA ALA A 70 3.13 9.77 9.24
C ALA A 70 2.05 10.57 8.47
N LEU A 71 1.02 9.90 7.95
CA LEU A 71 -0.09 10.55 7.24
C LEU A 71 -0.92 11.45 8.16
N GLN A 72 -1.17 11.05 9.41
CA GLN A 72 -1.87 11.89 10.39
C GLN A 72 -1.12 13.18 10.73
N ALA A 73 0.21 13.15 10.71
CA ALA A 73 1.03 14.33 10.97
C ALA A 73 1.03 15.35 9.82
N MET A 74 0.51 14.99 8.64
CA MET A 74 0.45 15.90 7.49
C MET A 74 -0.72 16.89 7.61
N PRO A 75 -0.54 18.17 7.24
CA PRO A 75 -1.64 19.12 7.19
C PRO A 75 -2.65 18.73 6.10
N PRO A 76 -3.96 18.99 6.32
CA PRO A 76 -5.01 18.62 5.37
C PRO A 76 -4.81 19.33 4.02
N ALA A 77 -5.13 18.64 2.93
CA ALA A 77 -4.93 19.15 1.57
C ALA A 77 -5.64 20.50 1.30
N SER A 78 -6.73 20.79 2.02
CA SER A 78 -7.48 22.05 1.92
C SER A 78 -6.70 23.29 2.44
N GLU A 79 -5.61 23.10 3.19
CA GLU A 79 -4.79 24.18 3.73
C GLU A 79 -3.55 24.49 2.87
N ARG A 80 -3.35 23.75 1.76
CA ARG A 80 -2.31 24.08 0.78
C ARG A 80 -2.74 25.30 -0.02
N LYS A 81 -2.52 26.48 0.56
CA LYS A 81 -2.70 27.77 -0.13
C LYS A 81 -1.94 27.71 -1.46
N PRO A 82 -2.57 28.00 -2.61
CA PRO A 82 -1.86 28.02 -3.88
C PRO A 82 -0.80 29.11 -3.77
N THR A 83 0.47 28.71 -3.74
CA THR A 83 1.58 29.65 -3.85
C THR A 83 1.52 30.21 -5.26
N SER A 84 0.91 31.39 -5.40
CA SER A 84 1.03 32.21 -6.59
C SER A 84 2.52 32.47 -6.83
N SER A 85 3.13 31.73 -7.75
CA SER A 85 4.42 32.10 -8.31
C SER A 85 4.20 33.40 -9.09
N LYS A 86 4.45 34.53 -8.41
CA LYS A 86 4.50 35.84 -9.04
C LYS A 86 5.70 35.81 -9.99
N SER A 87 5.43 35.66 -11.29
CA SER A 87 6.43 35.84 -12.34
C SER A 87 6.86 37.31 -12.32
N THR A 88 8.04 37.57 -11.78
CA THR A 88 8.70 38.87 -11.90
C THR A 88 9.23 38.96 -13.34
N ALA A 89 8.34 39.26 -14.29
CA ALA A 89 8.74 39.75 -15.60
C ALA A 89 9.36 41.13 -15.40
N LYS A 90 10.68 41.15 -15.21
CA LYS A 90 11.51 42.33 -15.07
C LYS A 90 11.36 43.15 -16.35
N GLY A 91 10.81 44.36 -16.18
CA GLY A 91 10.39 45.24 -17.26
C GLY A 91 11.47 45.58 -18.27
N VAL A 92 11.04 45.70 -19.52
CA VAL A 92 11.76 46.40 -20.58
C VAL A 92 11.15 47.81 -20.64
N PRO A 93 11.91 48.90 -20.47
CA PRO A 93 11.38 50.21 -20.80
C PRO A 93 11.50 50.44 -22.30
N ALA A 94 10.42 50.95 -22.87
CA ALA A 94 10.34 51.45 -24.23
C ALA A 94 11.26 52.66 -24.41
N ALA A 95 11.95 52.73 -25.55
CA ALA A 95 12.45 53.97 -26.12
C ALA A 95 12.17 53.95 -27.62
N SER A 96 11.06 54.58 -28.01
CA SER A 96 10.88 55.15 -29.34
C SER A 96 11.33 56.61 -29.27
N THR A 97 12.18 57.09 -30.18
CA THR A 97 12.13 58.45 -30.72
C THR A 97 12.87 58.48 -32.07
N VAL A 98 12.15 59.03 -33.04
CA VAL A 98 12.44 59.58 -34.39
C VAL A 98 13.89 59.69 -34.83
#